data_AF-A0A1I5N5W1-F1
#
_entry.id   AF-A0A1I5N5W1-F1
#
_cell.length_a   1.000
_cell.length_b   1.000
_cell.length_c   1.000
_cell.angle_alpha   90.00
_cell.angle_beta   90.00
_cell.angle_gamma   90.00
#
_symmetry.space_group_name_H-M   'P 1'
#
loop_
_entity.id
_entity.type
_entity.pdbx_description
1 polymer ?
#
loop_
_entity_poly.entity_id
_entity_poly.type
_entity_poly.pdbx_seq_one_letter_code
_entity_poly.pdbx_strand_id
1 'polypeptide(L)'
;MSNSQNATASNVLAKHWARKGREELDMLEATLNLARRLLASGEVQPYVEGENPFEVPPFDWEASEPKADAPRRIWLGTVSDLESGTGHTVYFAAGLARDADEFRRQLASNLGPTLANGAEVSLGLEEFKFSRTFISPPLRQVLTKFDEGKGAPSQFFFLSRWSENSS
;
A
#
# COMPACT_ATOMS: atom_id res chain seq x y z
N MET A 1 21.59 -16.04 -24.34
CA MET A 1 22.67 -16.39 -23.39
C MET A 1 22.24 -15.89 -22.02
N SER A 2 22.01 -16.81 -21.08
CA SER A 2 21.43 -16.50 -19.76
C SER A 2 22.50 -15.96 -18.83
N ASN A 3 22.33 -14.72 -18.37
CA ASN A 3 23.12 -14.15 -17.27
C ASN A 3 22.69 -14.83 -15.98
N SER A 4 23.40 -15.88 -15.55
CA SER A 4 23.26 -16.41 -14.19
C SER A 4 23.92 -15.43 -13.21
N GLN A 5 23.18 -14.41 -12.79
CA GLN A 5 23.54 -13.68 -11.58
C GLN A 5 23.36 -14.64 -10.40
N ASN A 6 24.47 -14.96 -9.72
CA ASN A 6 24.46 -15.80 -8.53
C ASN A 6 23.42 -15.27 -7.53
N ALA A 7 22.44 -16.09 -7.16
CA ALA A 7 21.44 -15.73 -6.17
C ALA A 7 22.11 -15.49 -4.81
N THR A 8 22.37 -14.23 -4.46
CA THR A 8 22.89 -13.85 -3.15
C THR A 8 21.79 -13.93 -2.09
N ALA A 9 22.03 -14.67 -1.02
CA ALA A 9 21.11 -14.76 0.11
C ALA A 9 20.85 -13.37 0.73
N SER A 10 19.58 -13.00 0.89
CA SER A 10 19.21 -11.75 1.55
C SER A 10 19.44 -11.85 3.05
N ASN A 11 20.36 -11.04 3.58
CA ASN A 11 20.69 -10.98 5.01
C ASN A 11 19.45 -10.62 5.87
N VAL A 12 18.57 -9.75 5.36
CA VAL A 12 17.34 -9.36 6.06
C VAL A 12 16.39 -10.56 6.20
N LEU A 13 16.16 -11.30 5.11
CA LEU A 13 15.30 -12.48 5.12
C LEU A 13 15.90 -13.61 5.97
N ALA A 14 17.21 -13.83 5.87
CA ALA A 14 17.90 -14.82 6.69
C ALA A 14 17.73 -14.55 8.20
N LYS A 15 17.86 -13.28 8.62
CA LYS A 15 17.60 -12.87 10.02
C LYS A 15 16.14 -13.03 10.41
N HIS A 16 15.20 -12.74 9.52
CA HIS A 16 13.77 -12.93 9.78
C HIS A 16 13.45 -14.40 10.04
N TRP A 17 13.88 -15.30 9.15
CA TRP A 17 13.63 -16.74 9.29
C TRP A 17 14.38 -17.36 10.47
N ALA A 18 15.61 -16.92 10.76
CA ALA A 18 16.33 -17.35 11.95
C ALA A 18 15.60 -16.98 13.26
N ARG A 19 14.85 -15.88 13.28
CA ARG A 19 14.02 -15.48 14.43
C ARG A 19 12.74 -16.30 14.56
N LYS A 20 12.24 -16.91 13.48
CA LYS A 20 11.02 -17.74 13.51
C LYS A 20 11.25 -19.06 14.23
N GLY A 21 12.46 -19.62 14.11
CA GLY A 21 12.86 -20.82 14.86
C GLY A 21 13.30 -21.95 13.94
N ARG A 22 13.68 -23.07 14.55
CA ARG A 22 14.21 -24.23 13.82
C ARG A 22 13.13 -24.96 13.03
N GLU A 23 11.93 -25.10 13.58
CA GLU A 23 10.84 -25.84 12.95
C GLU A 23 10.41 -25.20 11.63
N GLU A 24 10.30 -23.87 11.59
CA GLU A 24 10.00 -23.12 10.38
C GLU A 24 11.11 -23.22 9.33
N LEU A 25 12.37 -23.27 9.76
CA LEU A 25 13.51 -23.49 8.86
C LEU A 25 13.47 -24.89 8.25
N ASP A 26 13.17 -25.91 9.05
CA ASP A 26 13.05 -27.30 8.58
C ASP A 26 11.90 -27.43 7.57
N MET A 27 10.75 -26.77 7.83
CA MET A 27 9.63 -26.71 6.89
C MET A 27 9.98 -25.99 5.58
N LEU A 28 10.70 -24.86 5.66
CA LEU A 28 11.16 -24.11 4.50
C LEU A 28 12.10 -24.98 3.64
N GLU A 29 13.05 -25.69 4.27
CA GLU A 29 13.98 -26.57 3.57
C GLU A 29 13.25 -27.75 2.89
N ALA A 30 12.31 -28.39 3.58
CA ALA A 30 11.50 -29.46 3.01
C ALA A 30 10.71 -28.98 1.78
N THR A 31 10.12 -27.79 1.86
CA THR A 31 9.38 -27.16 0.75
C THR A 31 10.28 -26.85 -0.43
N LEU A 32 11.47 -26.27 -0.19
CA LEU A 32 12.45 -26.00 -1.25
C LEU A 32 12.94 -27.28 -1.93
N ASN A 33 13.16 -28.35 -1.15
CA ASN A 33 13.57 -29.63 -1.69
C ASN A 33 12.47 -30.28 -2.56
N LEU A 34 11.19 -30.15 -2.16
CA LEU A 34 10.08 -30.58 -3.00
C LEU A 34 10.00 -29.77 -4.29
N ALA A 35 10.06 -28.43 -4.21
CA ALA A 35 10.02 -27.55 -5.37
C ALA A 35 11.14 -27.86 -6.39
N ARG A 36 12.35 -28.14 -5.91
CA ARG A 36 13.48 -28.56 -6.77
C ARG A 36 13.21 -29.89 -7.48
N ARG A 37 12.57 -30.87 -6.81
CA ARG A 37 12.22 -32.15 -7.44
C ARG A 37 11.16 -31.96 -8.51
N LEU A 38 10.10 -31.19 -8.23
CA LEU A 38 9.04 -30.88 -9.18
C LEU A 38 9.58 -30.15 -10.42
N LEU A 39 10.52 -29.24 -10.23
CA LEU A 39 11.21 -28.55 -11.33
C LEU A 39 12.07 -29.52 -12.15
N ALA A 40 12.82 -30.42 -11.48
CA ALA A 40 13.69 -31.38 -12.15
C ALA A 40 12.91 -32.48 -12.88
N SER A 41 11.74 -32.89 -12.38
CA SER A 41 10.88 -33.88 -13.03
C SER A 41 10.09 -33.28 -14.20
N GLY A 42 10.01 -31.95 -14.31
CA GLY A 42 9.21 -31.26 -15.33
C GLY A 42 7.70 -31.36 -15.09
N GLU A 43 7.27 -31.83 -13.91
CA GLU A 43 5.86 -31.85 -13.49
C GLU A 43 5.26 -30.44 -13.40
N VAL A 44 6.11 -29.43 -13.19
CA VAL A 44 5.71 -28.02 -13.11
C VAL A 44 6.56 -27.21 -14.09
N GLN A 45 5.89 -26.45 -14.95
CA GLN A 45 6.53 -25.47 -15.82
C GLN A 45 6.56 -24.10 -15.13
N PRO A 46 7.56 -23.25 -15.42
CA PRO A 46 7.51 -21.86 -15.01
C PRO A 46 6.20 -21.21 -15.48
N TYR A 47 5.64 -20.31 -14.68
CA TYR A 47 4.49 -19.55 -15.11
C TYR A 47 4.81 -18.78 -16.39
N VAL A 48 3.87 -18.80 -17.33
CA VAL A 48 3.87 -17.88 -18.46
C VAL A 48 3.51 -16.49 -17.92
N GLU A 49 4.02 -15.43 -18.56
CA GLU A 49 3.74 -14.04 -18.18
C GLU A 49 2.22 -13.81 -18.08
N GLY A 50 1.74 -13.38 -16.91
CA GLY A 50 0.31 -13.16 -16.64
C GLY A 50 -0.50 -14.40 -16.22
N GLU A 51 0.10 -15.59 -16.16
CA GLU A 51 -0.57 -16.83 -15.70
C GLU A 51 -0.20 -17.23 -14.26
N ASN A 52 0.66 -16.46 -13.60
CA ASN A 52 1.03 -16.72 -12.22
C ASN A 52 -0.16 -16.38 -11.29
N PRO A 53 -0.82 -17.37 -10.65
CA PRO A 53 -1.96 -17.10 -9.78
C PRO A 53 -1.57 -16.37 -8.49
N PHE A 54 -0.27 -16.23 -8.23
CA PHE A 54 0.27 -15.44 -7.11
C PHE A 54 0.69 -14.02 -7.53
N GLU A 55 0.64 -13.69 -8.83
CA GLU A 55 0.74 -12.31 -9.29
C GLU A 55 -0.64 -11.68 -9.23
N VAL A 56 -0.82 -10.80 -8.25
CA VAL A 56 -2.03 -9.98 -8.18
C VAL A 56 -1.92 -8.92 -9.28
N PRO A 57 -2.89 -8.82 -10.20
CA PRO A 57 -2.85 -7.77 -11.22
C PRO A 57 -2.82 -6.39 -10.53
N PRO A 58 -2.10 -5.41 -11.11
CA PRO A 58 -2.08 -4.06 -10.55
C PRO A 58 -3.50 -3.52 -10.52
N PHE A 59 -3.81 -2.72 -9.51
CA PHE A 59 -5.07 -1.99 -9.48
C PHE A 59 -5.11 -0.95 -10.61
N ASP A 60 -6.31 -0.59 -11.09
CA ASP A 60 -6.46 0.36 -12.21
C ASP A 60 -5.71 1.69 -11.96
N TRP A 61 -5.69 2.17 -10.71
CA TRP A 61 -4.98 3.39 -10.31
C TRP A 61 -3.46 3.22 -10.23
N GLU A 62 -2.92 1.99 -10.18
CA GLU A 62 -1.48 1.74 -10.27
C GLU A 62 -1.00 1.83 -11.71
N ALA A 63 -1.84 1.43 -12.66
CA ALA A 63 -1.55 1.47 -14.09
C ALA A 63 -1.90 2.81 -14.76
N SER A 64 -2.67 3.68 -14.09
CA SER A 64 -3.12 4.94 -14.70
C SER A 64 -1.99 5.95 -14.87
N GLU A 65 -1.95 6.61 -16.03
CA GLU A 65 -0.92 7.60 -16.33
C GLU A 65 -1.05 8.84 -15.42
N PRO A 66 0.07 9.35 -14.84
CA PRO A 66 0.04 10.58 -14.06
C PRO A 66 -0.37 11.79 -14.90
N LYS A 67 -1.42 12.51 -14.47
CA LYS A 67 -1.89 13.72 -15.16
C LYS A 67 -1.04 14.95 -14.86
N ALA A 68 0.17 15.04 -15.41
CA ALA A 68 1.15 16.07 -15.05
C ALA A 68 0.62 17.52 -15.06
N ASP A 69 -0.27 17.85 -15.99
CA ASP A 69 -0.80 19.20 -16.25
C ASP A 69 -2.04 19.58 -15.44
N ALA A 70 -2.66 18.64 -14.73
CA ALA A 70 -3.84 18.92 -13.93
C ALA A 70 -3.47 19.73 -12.66
N PRO A 71 -4.34 20.68 -12.22
CA PRO A 71 -4.10 21.42 -11.01
C PRO A 71 -4.16 20.48 -9.81
N ARG A 72 -3.27 20.71 -8.84
CA ARG A 72 -3.31 19.95 -7.59
C ARG A 72 -4.37 20.50 -6.66
N ARG A 73 -5.12 19.59 -6.06
CA ARG A 73 -6.23 19.85 -5.15
C ARG A 73 -6.07 19.00 -3.91
N ILE A 74 -6.75 19.36 -2.83
CA ILE A 74 -6.80 18.51 -1.65
C ILE A 74 -7.74 17.34 -1.92
N TRP A 75 -7.26 16.14 -1.63
CA TRP A 75 -8.01 14.91 -1.62
C TRP A 75 -8.06 14.36 -0.21
N LEU A 76 -9.21 13.83 0.17
CA LEU A 76 -9.44 13.15 1.45
C LEU A 76 -9.63 11.67 1.21
N GLY A 77 -9.12 10.85 2.14
CA GLY A 77 -9.20 9.40 2.08
C GLY A 77 -9.54 8.80 3.42
N THR A 78 -10.40 7.78 3.42
CA THR A 78 -10.64 6.96 4.61
C THR A 78 -10.64 5.48 4.25
N VAL A 79 -9.97 4.68 5.07
CA VAL A 79 -10.00 3.22 4.98
C VAL A 79 -10.01 2.62 6.37
N SER A 80 -10.83 1.60 6.56
CA SER A 80 -10.87 0.78 7.77
C SER A 80 -10.13 -0.53 7.54
N ASP A 81 -9.37 -0.94 8.52
CA ASP A 81 -8.68 -2.22 8.58
C ASP A 81 -9.18 -3.02 9.79
N LEU A 82 -9.57 -4.26 9.56
CA LEU A 82 -10.03 -5.22 10.56
C LEU A 82 -9.00 -6.34 10.61
N GLU A 83 -7.95 -6.15 11.38
CA GLU A 83 -6.99 -7.20 11.64
C GLU A 83 -7.47 -8.07 12.83
N SER A 84 -7.45 -9.39 12.63
CA SER A 84 -7.75 -10.36 13.67
C SER A 84 -6.81 -10.20 14.87
N GLY A 85 -7.32 -9.67 15.99
CA GLY A 85 -6.61 -9.55 17.27
C GLY A 85 -6.04 -8.16 17.60
N THR A 86 -5.98 -7.23 16.64
CA THR A 86 -5.54 -5.84 16.85
C THR A 86 -6.69 -4.84 16.91
N GLY A 87 -7.92 -5.30 16.67
CA GLY A 87 -9.14 -4.48 16.71
C GLY A 87 -9.38 -3.73 15.40
N HIS A 88 -10.37 -2.84 15.40
CA HIS A 88 -10.73 -2.06 14.22
C HIS A 88 -9.87 -0.78 14.17
N THR A 89 -9.14 -0.59 13.06
CA THR A 89 -8.34 0.62 12.83
C THR A 89 -8.90 1.41 11.66
N VAL A 90 -9.20 2.69 11.89
CA VAL A 90 -9.61 3.64 10.87
C VAL A 90 -8.44 4.56 10.54
N TYR A 91 -8.07 4.60 9.28
CA TYR A 91 -7.12 5.56 8.73
C TYR A 91 -7.86 6.71 8.06
N PHE A 92 -7.39 7.92 8.31
CA PHE A 92 -7.81 9.13 7.62
C PHE A 92 -6.59 9.82 7.02
N ALA A 93 -6.67 10.14 5.73
CA ALA A 93 -5.63 10.80 4.98
C ALA A 93 -6.14 12.09 4.30
N ALA A 94 -5.27 13.08 4.19
CA ALA A 94 -5.47 14.26 3.37
C ALA A 94 -4.19 14.52 2.57
N GLY A 95 -4.29 14.71 1.26
CA GLY A 95 -3.13 14.83 0.39
C GLY A 95 -3.36 15.82 -0.73
N LEU A 96 -2.28 16.45 -1.19
CA LEU A 96 -2.31 17.31 -2.36
C LEU A 96 -2.00 16.46 -3.61
N ALA A 97 -2.99 16.28 -4.48
CA ALA A 97 -2.91 15.41 -5.65
C ALA A 97 -3.70 15.99 -6.83
N ARG A 98 -3.36 15.60 -8.05
CA ARG A 98 -4.04 16.09 -9.27
C ARG A 98 -5.30 15.31 -9.59
N ASP A 99 -5.35 14.06 -9.18
CA ASP A 99 -6.52 13.19 -9.31
C ASP A 99 -6.57 12.15 -8.18
N ALA A 100 -7.65 11.38 -8.15
CA ALA A 100 -7.88 10.34 -7.16
C ALA A 100 -6.80 9.24 -7.21
N ASP A 101 -6.25 8.96 -8.39
CA ASP A 101 -5.27 7.89 -8.57
C ASP A 101 -3.89 8.30 -8.06
N GLU A 102 -3.47 9.54 -8.31
CA GLU A 102 -2.28 10.11 -7.68
C GLU A 102 -2.42 10.10 -6.16
N PHE A 103 -3.60 10.45 -5.64
CA PHE A 103 -3.85 10.36 -4.20
C PHE A 103 -3.75 8.91 -3.68
N ARG A 104 -4.32 7.92 -4.39
CA ARG A 104 -4.19 6.50 -4.02
C ARG A 104 -2.76 6.01 -4.06
N ARG A 105 -1.95 6.44 -5.04
CA ARG A 105 -0.50 6.12 -5.07
C ARG A 105 0.25 6.69 -3.86
N GLN A 106 -0.08 7.92 -3.45
CA GLN A 106 0.46 8.50 -2.22
C GLN A 106 0.02 7.70 -0.98
N LEU A 107 -1.24 7.29 -0.92
CA LEU A 107 -1.78 6.47 0.17
C LEU A 107 -1.12 5.09 0.22
N ALA A 108 -0.93 4.43 -0.92
CA ALA A 108 -0.31 3.12 -1.04
C ALA A 108 1.15 3.11 -0.58
N SER A 109 1.86 4.23 -0.78
CA SER A 109 3.24 4.39 -0.27
C SER A 109 3.31 4.37 1.26
N ASN A 110 2.18 4.60 1.96
CA ASN A 110 2.11 4.64 3.43
C ASN A 110 1.37 3.44 4.03
N LEU A 111 0.30 2.96 3.39
CA LEU A 111 -0.58 1.90 3.91
C LEU A 111 -0.55 0.60 3.09
N GLY A 112 0.16 0.60 1.96
CA GLY A 112 0.17 -0.52 1.01
C GLY A 112 -0.97 -0.45 -0.02
N PRO A 113 -0.82 -1.15 -1.17
CA PRO A 113 -1.78 -1.09 -2.27
C PRO A 113 -3.20 -1.55 -1.90
N THR A 114 -3.32 -2.60 -1.10
CA THR A 114 -4.63 -3.18 -0.72
C THR A 114 -5.50 -2.18 0.02
N LEU A 115 -4.96 -1.51 1.05
CA LEU A 115 -5.69 -0.50 1.81
C LEU A 115 -5.93 0.76 0.98
N ALA A 116 -4.99 1.15 0.12
CA ALA A 116 -5.20 2.28 -0.77
C ALA A 116 -6.31 2.05 -1.80
N ASN A 117 -6.43 0.81 -2.30
CA ASN A 117 -7.51 0.42 -3.20
C ASN A 117 -8.87 0.40 -2.49
N GLY A 118 -8.92 -0.10 -1.25
CA GLY A 118 -10.13 -0.12 -0.43
C GLY A 118 -10.54 1.24 0.14
N ALA A 119 -9.75 2.30 -0.07
CA ALA A 119 -10.03 3.62 0.48
C ALA A 119 -11.18 4.30 -0.27
N GLU A 120 -12.12 4.84 0.51
CA GLU A 120 -13.03 5.86 0.03
C GLU A 120 -12.23 7.15 -0.16
N VAL A 121 -12.36 7.77 -1.33
CA VAL A 121 -11.59 8.96 -1.72
C VAL A 121 -12.56 10.02 -2.22
N SER A 122 -12.38 11.27 -1.75
CA SER A 122 -13.16 12.42 -2.21
C SER A 122 -12.28 13.63 -2.48
N LEU A 123 -12.70 14.46 -3.42
CA LEU A 123 -12.08 15.73 -3.76
C LEU A 123 -12.55 16.82 -2.80
N GLY A 124 -11.63 17.68 -2.38
CA GLY A 124 -11.91 18.87 -1.58
C GLY A 124 -12.10 18.57 -0.09
N LEU A 125 -12.62 19.57 0.63
CA LEU A 125 -12.78 19.54 2.09
C LEU A 125 -14.24 19.48 2.52
N GLU A 126 -15.11 18.93 1.67
CA GLU A 126 -16.51 18.71 2.01
C GLU A 126 -16.65 17.81 3.24
N GLU A 127 -17.87 17.66 3.76
CA GLU A 127 -18.13 16.75 4.87
C GLU A 127 -17.90 15.30 4.45
N PHE A 128 -16.65 14.90 4.63
CA PHE A 128 -16.16 13.56 4.38
C PHE A 128 -16.11 12.77 5.68
N LYS A 129 -16.22 11.44 5.61
CA LYS A 129 -16.22 10.57 6.79
C LYS A 129 -15.01 10.88 7.68
N PHE A 130 -15.25 10.99 8.98
CA PHE A 130 -14.25 11.30 10.00
C PHE A 130 -13.47 12.63 9.83
N SER A 131 -13.78 13.45 8.81
CA SER A 131 -13.06 14.71 8.57
C SER A 131 -13.19 15.69 9.73
N ARG A 132 -14.33 15.72 10.43
CA ARG A 132 -14.52 16.53 11.64
C ARG A 132 -13.71 16.03 12.85
N THR A 133 -13.38 14.73 12.87
CA THR A 133 -12.59 14.10 13.93
C THR A 133 -11.10 14.37 13.74
N PHE A 134 -10.60 14.24 12.50
CA PHE A 134 -9.17 14.30 12.21
C PHE A 134 -8.68 15.67 11.70
N ILE A 135 -9.58 16.51 11.16
CA ILE A 135 -9.23 17.85 10.69
C ILE A 135 -9.74 18.89 11.69
N SER A 136 -8.81 19.40 12.51
CA SER A 136 -9.09 20.55 13.38
C SER A 136 -9.45 21.80 12.56
N PRO A 137 -10.22 22.76 13.12
CA PRO A 137 -10.57 23.98 12.41
C PRO A 137 -9.35 24.76 11.86
N PRO A 138 -8.22 24.90 12.58
CA PRO A 138 -7.02 25.53 12.03
C PRO A 138 -6.43 24.76 10.85
N LEU A 139 -6.36 23.42 10.92
CA LEU A 139 -5.86 22.60 9.82
C LEU A 139 -6.77 22.73 8.60
N ARG A 140 -8.09 22.75 8.80
CA ARG A 140 -9.05 22.96 7.72
C ARG A 140 -8.77 24.24 6.94
N GLN A 141 -8.51 25.35 7.64
CA GLN A 141 -8.17 26.62 6.99
C GLN A 141 -6.88 26.54 6.16
N VAL A 142 -5.87 25.81 6.64
CA VAL A 142 -4.62 25.59 5.89
C VAL A 142 -4.89 24.77 4.63
N LEU A 143 -5.64 23.67 4.76
CA LEU A 143 -5.99 22.82 3.62
C LEU A 143 -6.84 23.57 2.59
N THR A 144 -7.77 24.44 3.02
CA THR A 144 -8.58 25.25 2.10
C THR A 144 -7.69 26.18 1.28
N LYS A 145 -6.70 26.82 1.91
CA LYS A 145 -5.73 27.66 1.19
C LYS A 145 -4.95 26.84 0.16
N PHE A 146 -4.54 25.63 0.53
CA PHE A 146 -3.84 24.74 -0.40
C PHE A 146 -4.71 24.34 -1.59
N ASP A 147 -5.99 24.03 -1.35
CA ASP A 147 -6.96 23.68 -2.42
C ASP A 147 -7.23 24.85 -3.38
N GLU A 148 -7.18 26.09 -2.87
CA GLU A 148 -7.26 27.32 -3.66
C GLU A 148 -5.93 27.68 -4.37
N GLY A 149 -4.87 26.88 -4.22
CA GLY A 149 -3.54 27.15 -4.77
C GLY A 149 -2.76 28.25 -4.03
N LYS A 150 -3.22 28.70 -2.87
CA LYS A 150 -2.60 29.77 -2.08
C LYS A 150 -1.63 29.18 -1.07
N GLY A 151 -0.33 29.39 -1.30
CA GLY A 151 0.72 28.92 -0.39
C GLY A 151 0.79 27.39 -0.28
N ALA A 152 0.30 26.68 -1.29
CA ALA A 152 0.38 25.22 -1.36
C ALA A 152 1.86 24.80 -1.49
N PRO A 153 2.33 23.84 -0.66
CA PRO A 153 3.68 23.32 -0.79
C PRO A 153 3.83 22.49 -2.06
N SER A 154 5.08 22.18 -2.44
CA SER A 154 5.38 21.27 -3.54
C SER A 154 4.88 19.84 -3.29
N GLN A 155 4.65 19.46 -2.03
CA GLN A 155 4.01 18.21 -1.64
C GLN A 155 3.36 18.40 -0.27
N PHE A 156 2.18 17.81 -0.08
CA PHE A 156 1.53 17.72 1.22
C PHE A 156 0.86 16.36 1.35
N PHE A 157 1.10 15.68 2.48
CA PHE A 157 0.41 14.47 2.84
C PHE A 157 0.27 14.41 4.36
N PHE A 158 -0.95 14.19 4.83
CA PHE A 158 -1.33 14.02 6.22
C PHE A 158 -1.98 12.66 6.36
N LEU A 159 -1.53 11.90 7.35
CA LEU A 159 -2.09 10.59 7.70
C LEU A 159 -2.31 10.54 9.20
N SER A 160 -3.49 10.08 9.58
CA SER A 160 -3.89 9.88 10.96
C SER A 160 -4.58 8.54 11.08
N ARG A 161 -4.51 7.95 12.28
CA ARG A 161 -5.12 6.66 12.58
C ARG A 161 -5.83 6.71 13.91
N TRP A 162 -6.93 5.99 14.01
CA TRP A 162 -7.63 5.69 15.25
C TRP A 162 -7.85 4.19 15.31
N SER A 163 -7.37 3.56 16.38
CA SER A 163 -7.57 2.14 16.64
C SER A 163 -8.48 1.99 17.85
N GLU A 164 -9.50 1.15 17.72
CA GLU A 164 -10.31 0.68 18.84
C GLU A 164 -9.73 -0.65 19.32
N ASN A 165 -9.32 -0.71 20.59
CA ASN A 165 -8.91 -1.96 21.19
C ASN A 165 -10.13 -2.87 21.36
N SER A 166 -10.07 -4.09 20.85
CA SER A 166 -10.95 -5.16 21.30
C SER A 166 -10.42 -5.68 22.64
N SER A 167 -11.05 -5.27 23.75
CA SER A 167 -10.83 -5.85 25.07
C SER A 167 -11.40 -7.27 25.17
#